data_AF-A0A972V7C7-F1
#
_entry.id   AF-A0A972V7C7-F1
#
_cell.length_a   1.000
_cell.length_b   1.000
_cell.length_c   1.000
_cell.angle_alpha   90.00
_cell.angle_beta   90.00
_cell.angle_gamma   90.00
#
_symmetry.space_group_name_H-M   'P 1'
#
loop_
_entity.id
_entity.type
_entity.pdbx_description
1 polymer ?
#
loop_
_entity_poly.entity_id
_entity_poly.type
_entity_poly.pdbx_seq_one_letter_code
_entity_poly.pdbx_strand_id
1 'polypeptide(L)' 'MAKNEKTSAEIASLAAKALKDPSSLTKKQVQKLAGSVLTQAPDKPKKSAAKPKKK' A
#
# COMPACT_ATOMS: atom_id res chain seq x y z
N MET A 1 7.99 -4.14 9.68
CA MET A 1 6.70 -3.63 9.17
C MET A 1 6.29 -2.47 10.06
N ALA A 2 6.06 -1.30 9.47
CA ALA A 2 5.86 -0.05 10.22
C ALA A 2 4.49 -0.05 10.93
N LYS A 3 4.38 0.66 12.06
CA LYS A 3 3.16 0.73 12.89
C LYS A 3 1.89 1.23 12.15
N ASN A 4 2.01 1.76 10.93
CA ASN A 4 0.92 2.31 10.11
C ASN A 4 0.94 1.80 8.66
N GLU A 5 1.40 0.57 8.44
CA GLU A 5 1.44 -0.03 7.10
C GLU A 5 0.01 -0.31 6.59
N LYS A 6 -0.47 0.48 5.62
CA LYS A 6 -1.80 0.34 5.01
C LYS A 6 -1.89 -0.82 4.00
N THR A 7 -0.78 -1.52 3.81
CA THR A 7 -0.64 -2.61 2.85
C THR A 7 -0.49 -3.91 3.63
N SER A 8 -1.28 -4.94 3.30
CA SER A 8 -1.18 -6.22 3.99
C SER A 8 0.17 -6.90 3.71
N ALA A 9 0.68 -7.68 4.67
CA ALA A 9 1.93 -8.41 4.54
C ALA A 9 1.98 -9.31 3.28
N GLU A 10 0.81 -9.81 2.87
CA GLU A 10 0.66 -10.61 1.65
C GLU A 10 0.94 -9.79 0.38
N ILE A 11 0.38 -8.59 0.27
CA ILE A 11 0.60 -7.71 -0.89
C ILE A 11 2.05 -7.23 -0.94
N ALA A 12 2.64 -6.90 0.20
CA ALA A 12 4.06 -6.53 0.27
C ALA A 12 4.97 -7.67 -0.20
N SER A 13 4.67 -8.90 0.18
CA SER A 13 5.42 -10.09 -0.26
C SER A 13 5.25 -10.36 -1.76
N LEU A 14 4.04 -10.16 -2.30
CA LEU A 14 3.80 -10.28 -3.74
C LEU A 14 4.52 -9.19 -4.54
N ALA A 15 4.55 -7.95 -4.05
CA ALA A 15 5.30 -6.86 -4.66
C ALA A 15 6.81 -7.15 -4.68
N ALA A 16 7.37 -7.63 -3.58
CA ALA A 16 8.79 -8.00 -3.51
C ALA A 16 9.14 -9.12 -4.51
N LYS A 17 8.27 -10.13 -4.66
CA LYS A 17 8.43 -11.17 -5.69
C LYS A 17 8.33 -10.61 -7.10
N ALA A 18 7.36 -9.74 -7.36
CA ALA A 18 7.19 -9.09 -8.66
C ALA A 18 8.44 -8.31 -9.10
N LEU A 19 9.06 -7.59 -8.17
CA LEU A 19 10.27 -6.79 -8.42
C LEU A 19 11.50 -7.66 -8.67
N LYS A 20 11.60 -8.83 -8.02
CA LYS A 20 12.72 -9.75 -8.19
C LYS A 20 12.59 -10.58 -9.47
N ASP A 21 11.41 -11.15 -9.70
CA ASP A 21 11.09 -11.96 -10.87
C ASP A 21 9.59 -11.86 -11.17
N PRO A 22 9.19 -11.05 -12.17
CA PRO A 22 7.79 -10.86 -12.52
C PRO A 22 7.12 -12.12 -13.09
N SER A 23 7.89 -13.06 -13.67
CA SER A 23 7.37 -14.31 -14.23
C SER A 23 7.03 -15.35 -13.15
N SER A 24 7.53 -15.15 -11.94
CA SER A 24 7.24 -16.02 -10.78
C SER A 24 5.78 -15.88 -10.27
N LEU A 25 5.05 -14.87 -10.75
CA LEU A 25 3.68 -14.59 -10.32
C LEU A 25 2.65 -15.26 -11.22
N THR A 26 1.66 -15.86 -10.59
CA THR A 26 0.47 -16.35 -11.29
C THR A 26 -0.45 -15.19 -11.69
N LYS A 27 -1.30 -15.40 -12.70
CA LYS A 27 -2.31 -14.41 -13.11
C LYS A 27 -3.19 -13.93 -11.95
N LYS A 28 -3.55 -14.82 -11.02
CA LYS A 28 -4.34 -14.48 -9.83
C LYS A 28 -3.60 -13.54 -8.89
N GLN A 29 -2.29 -13.75 -8.69
CA GLN A 29 -1.47 -12.89 -7.84
C GLN A 29 -1.26 -11.51 -8.48
N VAL A 30 -1.09 -11.45 -9.79
CA VAL A 30 -1.03 -10.17 -10.53
C VAL A 30 -2.34 -9.40 -10.39
N GLN A 31 -3.49 -10.06 -10.57
CA GLN A 31 -4.81 -9.43 -10.36
C GLN A 31 -4.99 -8.91 -8.93
N LYS A 32 -4.56 -9.69 -7.92
CA LYS A 32 -4.64 -9.29 -6.51
C LYS A 32 -3.75 -8.08 -6.20
N LEU A 33 -2.51 -8.07 -6.72
CA LEU A 33 -1.59 -6.95 -6.60
C LEU A 33 -2.15 -5.69 -7.30
N ALA A 34 -2.62 -5.82 -8.55
CA ALA A 34 -3.18 -4.72 -9.32
C ALA A 34 -4.46 -4.15 -8.69
N GLY A 35 -5.36 -5.00 -8.20
CA GLY A 35 -6.56 -4.58 -7.48
C GLY A 35 -6.24 -3.81 -6.20
N SER A 36 -5.20 -4.22 -5.47
CA SER A 36 -4.71 -3.46 -4.31
C SER A 36 -4.21 -2.07 -4.72
N VAL A 37 -3.51 -1.94 -5.84
CA VAL A 37 -3.01 -0.65 -6.32
C VAL A 37 -4.16 0.27 -6.76
N LEU A 38 -5.15 -0.26 -7.49
CA LEU A 38 -6.29 0.54 -7.97
C LEU A 38 -7.19 1.06 -6.84
N THR A 39 -7.24 0.35 -5.72
CA THR A 39 -8.04 0.72 -4.54
C THR A 39 -7.26 1.53 -3.51
N GLN A 40 -5.94 1.60 -3.63
CA GLN A 40 -5.12 2.51 -2.84
C GLN A 40 -5.36 3.94 -3.32
N ALA A 41 -6.28 4.63 -2.65
CA ALA A 41 -6.40 6.07 -2.78
C ALA A 41 -5.07 6.71 -2.33
N PRO A 42 -4.53 7.69 -3.09
CA PRO A 42 -3.36 8.41 -2.65
C PRO A 42 -3.61 8.99 -1.26
N ASP A 43 -2.63 8.85 -0.37
CA ASP A 43 -2.67 9.43 0.95
C ASP A 43 -2.83 10.95 0.81
N LYS A 44 -4.08 11.43 0.91
CA LYS A 44 -4.32 12.86 1.00
C LYS A 44 -3.65 13.33 2.29
N PRO A 45 -2.79 14.36 2.24
CA PRO A 45 -2.20 14.90 3.46
C PRO A 45 -3.35 15.22 4.41
N LYS A 46 -3.36 14.54 5.56
CA LYS A 46 -4.36 14.76 6.60
C LYS A 46 -4.20 16.23 6.97
N LYS A 47 -5.17 17.07 6.58
CA LYS A 47 -5.18 18.51 6.87
C LYS A 47 -4.90 18.61 8.36
N SER A 48 -3.69 19.04 8.71
CA SER A 48 -3.22 19.05 10.09
C SER A 48 -4.29 19.80 10.87
N ALA A 49 -4.98 19.12 11.79
CA ALA A 49 -5.93 19.77 12.66
C ALA A 49 -5.16 20.91 13.33
N ALA A 50 -5.49 22.14 12.97
CA ALA A 50 -4.88 23.32 13.56
C ALA A 50 -5.08 23.18 15.07
N LYS A 51 -4.00 22.92 15.81
CA LYS A 51 -4.03 22.98 17.26
C LYS A 51 -4.53 24.39 17.61
N PRO A 52 -5.58 24.55 18.43
CA PRO A 52 -6.01 25.88 18.83
C PRO A 52 -4.84 26.52 19.58
N LYS A 53 -4.39 27.69 19.11
CA LYS A 53 -3.44 28.53 19.85
C LYS A 53 -4.11 28.86 21.19
N LYS A 54 -3.58 28.31 22.29
CA LYS A 54 -3.92 28.80 23.64
C LYS A 54 -3.46 30.26 23.72
N LYS A 55 -4.39 31.11 24.15
CA LYS A 55 -4.21 32.53 24.44
C LYS A 55 -3.49 32.70 25.77
#